data_AF-A0A2E4CDH0-F1
#
_entry.id   AF-A0A2E4CDH0-F1
#
_cell.length_a   1.000
_cell.length_b   1.000
_cell.length_c   1.000
_cell.angle_alpha   90.00
_cell.angle_beta   90.00
_cell.angle_gamma   90.00
#
_symmetry.space_group_name_H-M   'P 1'
#
loop_
_entity.id
_entity.type
_entity.pdbx_description
1 polymer ?
#
loop_
_entity_poly.entity_id
_entity_poly.type
_entity_poly.pdbx_seq_one_letter_code
_entity_poly.pdbx_strand_id
1 'polypeptide(L)'
;MPLLKLWNSLRGQSTTTPEPKAEESQNPTTQVSQTSAKSPSKAVKRPTKTTFGMFGGGPHSGLCKLLKPLSVHSVLEVGVGDGSQAIAVMETLSRQSDSIRYYAVDEFEMAGGVNLKQFHQRLRNHNLHPQLFPGPVDRGLTKIAHTIGSVDLILVANASAIDNNPAVTGMLARISHEGTGVLVSRNDTWSLMEVSIGNDSRRAA
;
A
#
# COMPACT_ATOMS: atom_id res chain seq x y z
N MET A 1 -46.52 -20.55 -6.12
CA MET A 1 -45.82 -19.31 -6.52
C MET A 1 -44.34 -19.46 -6.20
N PRO A 2 -43.43 -19.66 -7.18
CA PRO A 2 -42.03 -19.91 -6.88
C PRO A 2 -41.13 -18.71 -7.21
N LEU A 3 -40.40 -18.26 -6.18
CA LEU A 3 -39.43 -17.15 -6.12
C LEU A 3 -38.09 -17.47 -6.81
N LEU A 4 -38.12 -18.01 -8.03
CA LEU A 4 -36.90 -18.40 -8.77
C LEU A 4 -36.58 -17.48 -9.97
N LYS A 5 -37.40 -16.45 -10.22
CA LYS A 5 -37.24 -15.59 -11.42
C LYS A 5 -36.39 -14.33 -11.22
N LEU A 6 -35.91 -14.04 -10.01
CA LEU A 6 -35.20 -12.79 -9.73
C LEU A 6 -33.68 -12.84 -9.97
N TRP A 7 -33.09 -14.02 -10.17
CA TRP A 7 -31.63 -14.15 -10.32
C TRP A 7 -31.09 -13.91 -11.73
N ASN A 8 -31.94 -13.95 -12.77
CA ASN A 8 -31.49 -13.78 -14.17
C ASN A 8 -31.41 -12.30 -14.61
N SER A 9 -31.75 -11.34 -13.74
CA SER A 9 -31.77 -9.91 -14.08
C SER A 9 -30.45 -9.17 -13.79
N LEU A 10 -29.42 -9.84 -13.25
CA LEU A 10 -28.17 -9.22 -12.78
C LEU A 10 -26.96 -9.46 -13.67
N ARG A 11 -27.11 -10.18 -14.80
CA ARG A 11 -26.08 -10.27 -15.83
C ARG A 11 -26.54 -9.48 -17.05
N GLY A 12 -26.20 -8.21 -17.06
CA GLY A 12 -26.49 -7.27 -18.15
C GLY A 12 -26.00 -7.77 -19.50
N GLN A 13 -26.86 -8.48 -20.21
CA GLN A 13 -26.81 -8.64 -21.66
C GLN A 13 -27.94 -7.80 -22.25
N SER A 14 -27.63 -6.57 -22.62
CA SER A 14 -28.47 -5.81 -23.54
C SER A 14 -27.91 -6.00 -24.94
N THR A 15 -28.50 -6.95 -25.65
CA THR A 15 -28.50 -7.03 -27.11
C THR A 15 -29.26 -5.82 -27.69
N THR A 16 -28.64 -5.07 -28.59
CA THR A 16 -29.34 -4.22 -29.56
C THR A 16 -28.76 -4.46 -30.96
N THR A 17 -29.67 -4.67 -31.91
CA THR A 17 -29.56 -4.98 -33.36
C THR A 17 -30.69 -4.17 -34.03
N PRO A 18 -30.71 -3.74 -35.33
CA PRO A 18 -29.81 -3.97 -36.50
C PRO A 18 -29.34 -2.71 -37.31
N GLU A 19 -28.38 -2.97 -38.22
CA GLU A 19 -28.02 -2.49 -39.60
C GLU A 19 -28.88 -1.44 -40.39
N PRO A 20 -28.43 -0.84 -41.55
CA PRO A 20 -27.50 -1.39 -42.58
C PRO A 20 -26.51 -0.44 -43.34
N LYS A 21 -25.67 -1.11 -44.18
CA LYS A 21 -25.08 -0.72 -45.50
C LYS A 21 -23.61 -0.21 -45.63
N ALA A 22 -22.81 -1.13 -46.19
CA ALA A 22 -22.12 -1.08 -47.50
C ALA A 22 -20.63 -0.69 -47.61
N GLU A 23 -19.96 -1.40 -48.54
CA GLU A 23 -18.65 -1.24 -49.20
C GLU A 23 -17.44 -1.86 -48.44
N GLU A 24 -16.97 -3.07 -48.80
CA GLU A 24 -16.21 -3.52 -49.98
C GLU A 24 -14.70 -3.17 -49.96
N SER A 25 -13.84 -4.16 -49.66
CA SER A 25 -12.52 -4.31 -50.31
C SER A 25 -11.81 -5.62 -49.94
N GLN A 26 -11.90 -6.55 -50.89
CA GLN A 26 -10.90 -7.46 -51.46
C GLN A 26 -9.58 -7.76 -50.70
N ASN A 27 -9.36 -9.07 -50.48
CA ASN A 27 -8.06 -9.77 -50.36
C ASN A 27 -7.50 -10.07 -51.77
N PRO A 28 -6.17 -10.28 -51.99
CA PRO A 28 -5.61 -11.65 -51.85
C PRO A 28 -4.10 -11.81 -51.51
N THR A 29 -3.81 -12.87 -50.74
CA THR A 29 -2.82 -13.97 -50.98
C THR A 29 -1.29 -13.74 -50.99
N THR A 30 -0.60 -14.77 -50.44
CA THR A 30 0.80 -15.25 -50.63
C THR A 30 1.89 -14.56 -49.78
N GLN A 31 2.91 -15.20 -49.19
CA GLN A 31 3.54 -16.51 -49.43
C GLN A 31 4.43 -16.96 -48.25
N VAL A 32 4.65 -18.28 -48.21
CA VAL A 32 5.51 -19.10 -47.34
C VAL A 32 7.01 -18.74 -47.45
N SER A 33 7.77 -18.86 -46.34
CA SER A 33 9.11 -19.48 -46.36
C SER A 33 9.61 -19.88 -44.96
N GLN A 34 9.81 -21.18 -44.79
CA GLN A 34 10.67 -21.80 -43.79
C GLN A 34 12.13 -21.57 -44.18
N THR A 35 13.04 -21.48 -43.21
CA THR A 35 14.39 -22.06 -43.33
C THR A 35 15.00 -22.28 -41.94
N SER A 36 15.37 -23.53 -41.69
CA SER A 36 16.16 -24.02 -40.56
C SER A 36 17.64 -23.72 -40.76
N ALA A 37 18.38 -23.37 -39.69
CA ALA A 37 19.79 -23.75 -39.51
C ALA A 37 20.32 -23.54 -38.07
N LYS A 38 20.42 -24.64 -37.33
CA LYS A 38 21.59 -25.13 -36.56
C LYS A 38 22.55 -24.12 -35.86
N SER A 39 22.40 -24.05 -34.53
CA SER A 39 23.41 -24.05 -33.42
C SER A 39 24.87 -23.64 -33.68
N PRO A 40 25.47 -22.93 -32.69
CA PRO A 40 26.39 -23.65 -31.80
C PRO A 40 26.16 -23.40 -30.31
N SER A 41 26.23 -24.51 -29.57
CA SER A 41 26.26 -24.63 -28.11
C SER A 41 27.42 -23.85 -27.49
N LYS A 42 27.11 -22.83 -26.68
CA LYS A 42 28.07 -22.25 -25.73
C LYS A 42 27.85 -22.85 -24.34
N ALA A 43 28.95 -23.34 -23.80
CA ALA A 43 29.07 -23.99 -22.52
C ALA A 43 28.66 -23.10 -21.34
N VAL A 44 27.85 -23.69 -20.47
CA VAL A 44 27.83 -23.58 -19.00
C VAL A 44 28.73 -22.51 -18.39
N LYS A 45 28.10 -21.47 -17.83
CA LYS A 45 28.51 -20.91 -16.54
C LYS A 45 27.29 -20.89 -15.63
N ARG A 46 27.26 -21.84 -14.69
CA ARG A 46 26.33 -21.82 -13.56
C ARG A 46 26.48 -20.46 -12.87
N PRO A 47 25.39 -19.73 -12.55
CA PRO A 47 25.49 -18.58 -11.68
C PRO A 47 26.04 -19.09 -10.34
N THR A 48 27.28 -18.73 -10.06
CA THR A 48 27.89 -18.82 -8.74
C THR A 48 26.91 -18.20 -7.76
N LYS A 49 26.39 -19.03 -6.86
CA LYS A 49 25.68 -18.60 -5.65
C LYS A 49 26.53 -17.51 -5.02
N THR A 50 26.05 -16.27 -5.11
CA THR A 50 26.59 -15.14 -4.38
C THR A 50 26.47 -15.49 -2.91
N THR A 51 27.62 -15.85 -2.35
CA THR A 51 27.85 -16.05 -0.94
C THR A 51 27.31 -14.83 -0.19
N PHE A 52 26.54 -15.12 0.85
CA PHE A 52 26.06 -14.21 1.88
C PHE A 52 27.16 -13.20 2.29
N GLY A 53 27.09 -12.00 1.72
CA GLY A 53 27.80 -10.83 2.22
C GLY A 53 27.01 -10.27 3.41
N MET A 54 27.48 -10.61 4.60
CA MET A 54 26.94 -10.23 5.91
C MET A 54 27.06 -8.72 6.19
N PHE A 55 26.41 -7.83 5.44
CA PHE A 55 26.06 -6.46 5.86
C PHE A 55 24.77 -6.03 5.16
N GLY A 56 23.73 -6.86 5.31
CA GLY A 56 22.42 -6.70 4.68
C GLY A 56 21.57 -5.61 5.34
N GLY A 57 21.88 -4.35 5.04
CA GLY A 57 20.94 -3.26 5.23
C GLY A 57 20.01 -3.17 4.03
N GLY A 58 18.85 -3.83 4.07
CA GLY A 58 17.79 -3.56 3.10
C GLY A 58 17.39 -2.08 3.11
N PRO A 59 16.66 -1.58 2.10
CA PRO A 59 16.28 -0.16 1.96
C PRO A 59 15.56 0.41 3.19
N HIS A 60 14.99 -0.45 4.04
CA HIS A 60 14.24 -0.08 5.24
C HIS A 60 14.93 -0.48 6.55
N SER A 61 16.23 -0.81 6.52
CA SER A 61 16.94 -1.37 7.68
C SER A 61 17.04 -0.43 8.88
N GLY A 62 17.06 0.89 8.66
CA GLY A 62 17.01 1.90 9.72
C GLY A 62 15.67 1.84 10.47
N LEU A 63 14.57 1.86 9.74
CA LEU A 63 13.22 1.73 10.29
C LEU A 63 13.05 0.41 11.04
N CYS A 64 13.39 -0.73 10.41
CA CYS A 64 13.27 -2.04 11.05
C CYS A 64 14.06 -2.16 12.36
N LYS A 65 15.19 -1.45 12.53
CA LYS A 65 15.92 -1.42 13.80
C LYS A 65 15.14 -0.69 14.90
N LEU A 66 14.47 0.41 14.56
CA LEU A 66 13.63 1.17 15.49
C LEU A 66 12.35 0.43 15.89
N LEU A 67 11.86 -0.47 15.02
CA LEU A 67 10.65 -1.26 15.28
C LEU A 67 10.88 -2.47 16.19
N LYS A 68 12.09 -3.03 16.23
CA LYS A 68 12.43 -4.21 17.04
C LYS A 68 12.17 -4.09 18.55
N PRO A 69 12.24 -2.93 19.21
CA PRO A 69 11.86 -2.86 20.62
C PRO A 69 10.34 -2.63 20.84
N LEU A 70 9.55 -2.41 19.79
CA LEU A 70 8.17 -1.92 19.92
C LEU A 70 7.14 -3.04 19.79
N SER A 71 6.37 -3.27 20.86
CA SER A 71 5.16 -4.10 20.80
C SER A 71 3.95 -3.25 20.40
N VAL A 72 3.53 -3.35 19.13
CA VAL A 72 2.43 -2.53 18.57
C VAL A 72 1.34 -3.43 18.00
N HIS A 73 0.08 -3.05 18.17
CA HIS A 73 -1.09 -3.78 17.66
C HIS A 73 -1.75 -3.07 16.48
N SER A 74 -1.43 -1.80 16.27
CA SER A 74 -1.96 -0.98 15.20
C SER A 74 -0.88 -0.07 14.61
N VAL A 75 -0.79 -0.09 13.28
CA VAL A 75 0.17 0.70 12.51
C VAL A 75 -0.60 1.55 11.52
N LEU A 76 -0.34 2.85 11.53
CA LEU A 76 -0.80 3.79 10.53
C LEU A 76 0.40 4.26 9.70
N GLU A 77 0.34 4.10 8.40
CA GLU A 77 1.33 4.65 7.46
C GLU A 77 0.71 5.78 6.63
N VAL A 78 1.39 6.93 6.61
CA VAL A 78 1.05 8.11 5.82
C VAL A 78 2.06 8.28 4.70
N GLY A 79 1.59 8.18 3.45
CA GLY A 79 2.42 8.15 2.25
C GLY A 79 3.10 6.79 2.07
N VAL A 80 2.35 5.80 1.59
CA VAL A 80 2.79 4.40 1.53
C VAL A 80 3.74 4.08 0.37
N GLY A 81 3.86 4.99 -0.59
CA GLY A 81 4.74 4.81 -1.74
C GLY A 81 4.38 3.54 -2.52
N ASP A 82 5.37 2.67 -2.75
CA ASP A 82 5.16 1.43 -3.51
C ASP A 82 4.68 0.23 -2.67
N GLY A 83 4.59 0.40 -1.34
CA GLY A 83 4.25 -0.65 -0.38
C GLY A 83 5.40 -1.58 0.01
N SER A 84 6.63 -1.35 -0.48
CA SER A 84 7.80 -2.10 -0.01
C SER A 84 8.08 -1.85 1.48
N GLN A 85 7.87 -0.60 1.93
CA GLN A 85 8.00 -0.21 3.33
C GLN A 85 6.98 -0.94 4.20
N ALA A 86 5.69 -0.87 3.83
CA ALA A 86 4.62 -1.56 4.51
C ALA A 86 4.91 -3.05 4.73
N ILE A 87 5.43 -3.74 3.70
CA ILE A 87 5.82 -5.15 3.81
C ILE A 87 6.96 -5.32 4.83
N ALA A 88 8.03 -4.54 4.72
CA ALA A 88 9.19 -4.63 5.62
C ALA A 88 8.81 -4.35 7.09
N VAL A 89 7.94 -3.37 7.33
CA VAL A 89 7.39 -3.02 8.64
C VAL A 89 6.60 -4.18 9.20
N MET A 90 5.62 -4.69 8.45
CA MET A 90 4.74 -5.76 8.91
C MET A 90 5.46 -7.09 9.11
N GLU A 91 6.47 -7.41 8.28
CA GLU A 91 7.34 -8.59 8.48
C GLU A 91 8.25 -8.46 9.70
N THR A 92 8.61 -7.23 10.09
CA THR A 92 9.41 -6.98 11.29
C THR A 92 8.55 -7.11 12.55
N LEU A 93 7.37 -6.49 12.54
CA LEU A 93 6.47 -6.45 13.69
C LEU A 93 5.74 -7.79 13.93
N SER A 94 5.42 -8.54 12.87
CA SER A 94 4.76 -9.86 13.00
C SER A 94 5.61 -10.90 13.73
N ARG A 95 6.91 -10.65 13.91
CA ARG A 95 7.80 -11.48 14.75
C ARG A 95 7.54 -11.31 16.25
N GLN A 96 6.82 -10.26 16.62
CA GLN A 96 6.62 -9.82 18.00
C GLN A 96 5.16 -9.85 18.42
N SER A 97 4.25 -9.79 17.45
CA SER A 97 2.81 -9.77 17.69
C SER A 97 2.10 -10.53 16.60
N ASP A 98 1.20 -11.43 17.00
CA ASP A 98 0.47 -12.32 16.08
C ASP A 98 -0.66 -11.60 15.32
N SER A 99 -1.08 -10.42 15.81
CA SER A 99 -2.20 -9.65 15.27
C SER A 99 -1.82 -8.17 15.25
N ILE A 100 -1.63 -7.64 14.05
CA ILE A 100 -1.34 -6.22 13.82
C ILE A 100 -2.30 -5.70 12.75
N ARG A 101 -3.06 -4.67 13.10
CA ARG A 101 -3.93 -3.96 12.15
C ARG A 101 -3.10 -2.91 11.43
N TYR A 102 -3.13 -2.95 10.09
CA TYR A 102 -2.40 -2.00 9.26
C TYR A 102 -3.36 -1.06 8.54
N TYR A 103 -3.13 0.23 8.70
CA TYR A 103 -3.88 1.32 8.12
C TYR A 103 -2.97 2.13 7.20
N ALA A 104 -3.48 2.54 6.04
CA ALA A 104 -2.73 3.34 5.09
C ALA A 104 -3.52 4.56 4.65
N VAL A 105 -2.90 5.73 4.71
CA VAL A 105 -3.42 6.99 4.16
C VAL A 105 -2.48 7.44 3.04
N ASP A 106 -3.01 7.52 1.83
CA ASP A 106 -2.25 7.96 0.66
C ASP A 106 -3.22 8.47 -0.42
N GLU A 107 -2.72 9.35 -1.28
CA GLU A 107 -3.41 9.82 -2.48
C GLU A 107 -3.30 8.81 -3.64
N PHE A 108 -2.37 7.85 -3.58
CA PHE A 108 -2.17 6.80 -4.60
C PHE A 108 -2.02 7.41 -6.01
N GLU A 109 -2.82 6.95 -6.97
CA GLU A 109 -2.81 7.42 -8.35
C GLU A 109 -3.21 8.89 -8.49
N MET A 110 -3.85 9.50 -7.49
CA MET A 110 -4.23 10.92 -7.52
C MET A 110 -3.02 11.86 -7.41
N ALA A 111 -1.93 11.40 -6.78
CA ALA A 111 -0.66 12.12 -6.67
C ALA A 111 0.43 11.59 -7.63
N GLY A 112 0.05 10.75 -8.61
CA GLY A 112 1.01 10.10 -9.52
C GLY A 112 1.77 8.93 -8.89
N GLY A 113 1.29 8.41 -7.74
CA GLY A 113 1.84 7.23 -7.07
C GLY A 113 1.33 5.91 -7.67
N VAL A 114 1.46 4.82 -6.89
CA VAL A 114 0.99 3.50 -7.32
C VAL A 114 -0.54 3.43 -7.35
N ASN A 115 -1.07 2.60 -8.24
CA ASN A 115 -2.51 2.35 -8.28
C ASN A 115 -2.98 1.61 -7.01
N LEU A 116 -4.14 2.02 -6.47
CA LEU A 116 -4.72 1.47 -5.24
C LEU A 116 -4.88 -0.05 -5.29
N LYS A 117 -5.32 -0.59 -6.43
CA LYS A 117 -5.50 -2.03 -6.64
C LYS A 117 -4.16 -2.76 -6.64
N GLN A 118 -3.13 -2.18 -7.27
CA GLN A 118 -1.78 -2.75 -7.29
C GLN A 118 -1.18 -2.80 -5.88
N PHE A 119 -1.32 -1.71 -5.12
CA PHE A 119 -0.89 -1.65 -3.72
C PHE A 119 -1.59 -2.73 -2.87
N HIS A 120 -2.92 -2.80 -2.95
CA HIS A 120 -3.71 -3.80 -2.23
C HIS A 120 -3.32 -5.23 -2.63
N GLN A 121 -3.14 -5.51 -3.92
CA GLN A 121 -2.72 -6.82 -4.42
C GLN A 121 -1.32 -7.18 -3.91
N ARG A 122 -0.38 -6.23 -3.91
CA ARG A 122 0.99 -6.43 -3.41
C ARG A 122 0.97 -6.85 -1.94
N LEU A 123 0.22 -6.16 -1.09
CA LEU A 123 0.08 -6.51 0.34
C LEU A 123 -0.60 -7.88 0.54
N ARG A 124 -1.66 -8.16 -0.22
CA ARG A 124 -2.37 -9.45 -0.17
C ARG A 124 -1.46 -10.64 -0.51
N ASN A 125 -0.52 -10.46 -1.45
CA ASN A 125 0.46 -11.49 -1.79
C ASN A 125 1.41 -11.83 -0.61
N HIS A 126 1.56 -10.92 0.35
CA HIS A 126 2.30 -11.12 1.61
C HIS A 126 1.37 -11.49 2.78
N ASN A 127 0.14 -11.92 2.51
CA ASN A 127 -0.90 -12.23 3.52
C ASN A 127 -1.27 -11.05 4.42
N LEU A 128 -1.06 -9.82 3.94
CA LEU A 128 -1.46 -8.61 4.65
C LEU A 128 -2.84 -8.15 4.19
N HIS A 129 -3.65 -7.67 5.14
CA HIS A 129 -5.01 -7.18 4.90
C HIS A 129 -5.12 -5.73 5.36
N PRO A 130 -4.63 -4.79 4.53
CA PRO A 130 -4.56 -3.39 4.91
C PRO A 130 -5.95 -2.74 4.82
N GLN A 131 -6.26 -1.83 5.75
CA GLN A 131 -7.40 -0.93 5.62
C GLN A 131 -6.91 0.41 5.03
N LEU A 132 -7.35 0.68 3.80
CA LEU A 132 -6.87 1.80 3.00
C LEU A 132 -7.82 2.99 3.11
N PHE A 133 -7.24 4.19 3.20
CA PHE A 133 -7.93 5.46 3.21
C PHE A 133 -7.40 6.33 2.05
N PRO A 134 -7.89 6.11 0.82
CA PRO A 134 -7.47 6.90 -0.33
C PRO A 134 -7.89 8.36 -0.19
N GLY A 135 -6.98 9.27 -0.47
CA GLY A 135 -7.19 10.71 -0.48
C GLY A 135 -6.13 11.49 0.29
N PRO A 136 -6.32 12.82 0.36
CA PRO A 136 -5.42 13.69 1.10
C PRO A 136 -5.26 13.28 2.57
N VAL A 137 -4.08 13.55 3.11
CA VAL A 137 -3.68 13.11 4.46
C VAL A 137 -4.66 13.58 5.53
N ASP A 138 -5.08 14.84 5.46
CA ASP A 138 -6.02 15.43 6.40
C ASP A 138 -7.36 14.68 6.48
N ARG A 139 -7.93 14.34 5.32
CA ARG A 139 -9.19 13.59 5.22
C ARG A 139 -9.03 12.15 5.69
N GLY A 140 -7.89 11.52 5.37
CA GLY A 140 -7.55 10.18 5.84
C GLY A 140 -7.46 10.12 7.37
N LEU A 141 -6.69 11.03 7.98
CA LEU A 141 -6.54 11.11 9.43
C LEU A 141 -7.87 11.42 10.13
N THR A 142 -8.71 12.29 9.56
CA THR A 142 -10.06 12.55 10.09
C THR A 142 -10.91 11.29 10.13
N LYS A 143 -10.89 10.49 9.06
CA LYS A 143 -11.61 9.20 9.03
C LYS A 143 -11.07 8.24 10.08
N ILE A 144 -9.76 8.16 10.25
CA ILE A 144 -9.12 7.29 11.26
C ILE A 144 -9.56 7.70 12.67
N ALA A 145 -9.50 8.99 12.99
CA ALA A 145 -9.95 9.52 14.28
C ALA A 145 -11.41 9.14 14.58
N HIS A 146 -12.28 9.10 13.56
CA HIS A 146 -13.69 8.74 13.74
C HIS A 146 -13.99 7.24 13.73
N THR A 147 -13.19 6.43 13.03
CA THR A 147 -13.48 5.01 12.81
C THR A 147 -12.68 4.08 13.69
N ILE A 148 -11.43 4.43 13.97
CA ILE A 148 -10.47 3.61 14.71
C ILE A 148 -10.20 4.24 16.08
N GLY A 149 -10.18 5.58 16.15
CA GLY A 149 -9.89 6.33 17.35
C GLY A 149 -8.40 6.61 17.48
N SER A 150 -7.65 5.67 18.06
CA SER A 150 -6.20 5.81 18.31
C SER A 150 -5.38 4.66 17.74
N VAL A 151 -4.08 4.90 17.52
CA VAL A 151 -3.12 3.92 16.99
C VAL A 151 -1.82 3.89 17.79
N ASP A 152 -1.10 2.77 17.77
CA ASP A 152 0.12 2.56 18.57
C ASP A 152 1.40 3.03 17.85
N LEU A 153 1.40 2.97 16.52
CA LEU A 153 2.52 3.40 15.70
C LEU A 153 2.03 4.19 14.51
N ILE A 154 2.57 5.39 14.33
CA ILE A 154 2.34 6.23 13.16
C ILE A 154 3.65 6.37 12.41
N LEU A 155 3.65 6.01 11.13
CA LEU A 155 4.76 6.15 10.21
C LEU A 155 4.42 7.23 9.20
N VAL A 156 5.29 8.22 9.06
CA VAL A 156 5.12 9.34 8.14
C VAL A 156 6.28 9.33 7.17
N ALA A 157 6.06 8.79 5.98
CA ALA A 157 7.12 8.63 4.99
C ALA A 157 7.57 9.96 4.37
N ASN A 158 6.71 10.98 4.39
CA ASN A 158 7.03 12.31 3.92
C ASN A 158 6.76 13.37 4.99
N ALA A 159 7.82 13.90 5.60
CA ALA A 159 7.73 14.97 6.59
C ALA A 159 6.99 16.22 6.09
N SER A 160 6.99 16.49 4.78
CA SER A 160 6.30 17.65 4.21
C SER A 160 4.78 17.60 4.42
N ALA A 161 4.20 16.41 4.66
CA ALA A 161 2.79 16.26 4.98
C ALA A 161 2.42 16.85 6.35
N ILE A 162 3.39 16.94 7.26
CA ILE A 162 3.20 17.46 8.62
C ILE A 162 3.77 18.87 8.73
N ASP A 163 4.99 19.08 8.26
CA ASP A 163 5.73 20.34 8.43
C ASP A 163 4.98 21.53 7.78
N ASN A 164 4.25 21.30 6.69
CA ASN A 164 3.51 22.35 5.98
C ASN A 164 2.07 22.54 6.48
N ASN A 165 1.56 21.67 7.37
CA ASN A 165 0.15 21.69 7.76
C ASN A 165 -0.03 21.46 9.28
N PRO A 166 -0.19 22.52 10.08
CA PRO A 166 -0.36 22.37 11.53
C PRO A 166 -1.65 21.63 11.92
N ALA A 167 -2.67 21.61 11.05
CA ALA A 167 -3.89 20.86 11.30
C ALA A 167 -3.65 19.34 11.29
N VAL A 168 -2.69 18.87 10.48
CA VAL A 168 -2.26 17.46 10.47
C VAL A 168 -1.63 17.10 11.81
N THR A 169 -0.74 17.94 12.34
CA THR A 169 -0.13 17.73 13.66
C THR A 169 -1.18 17.64 14.78
N GLY A 170 -2.20 18.51 14.76
CA GLY A 170 -3.32 18.43 15.71
C GLY A 170 -4.13 17.14 15.59
N MET A 171 -4.33 16.64 14.37
CA MET A 171 -4.99 15.35 14.16
C MET A 171 -4.14 14.16 14.59
N LEU A 172 -2.82 14.21 14.37
CA LEU A 172 -1.90 13.19 14.87
C LEU A 172 -1.97 13.08 16.40
N ALA A 173 -2.01 14.22 17.11
CA ALA A 173 -2.20 14.23 18.56
C ALA A 173 -3.53 13.56 18.97
N ARG A 174 -4.61 13.82 18.22
CA ARG A 174 -5.93 13.25 18.50
C ARG A 174 -6.03 11.73 18.29
N ILE A 175 -5.24 11.18 17.36
CA ILE A 175 -5.18 9.72 17.11
C ILE A 175 -4.03 9.03 17.85
N SER A 176 -3.31 9.78 18.69
CA SER A 176 -2.25 9.26 19.54
C SER A 176 -2.74 9.06 20.98
N HIS A 177 -2.14 8.12 21.68
CA HIS A 177 -2.27 7.89 23.13
C HIS A 177 -0.87 7.84 23.75
N GLU A 178 -0.76 7.73 25.08
CA GLU A 178 0.52 7.86 25.81
C GLU A 178 1.63 6.91 25.33
N GLY A 179 1.28 5.78 24.72
CA GLY A 179 2.22 4.80 24.15
C GLY A 179 2.47 4.93 22.64
N THR A 180 1.86 5.90 21.97
CA THR A 180 1.97 6.04 20.51
C THR A 180 3.36 6.50 20.11
N GLY A 181 4.06 5.68 19.32
CA GLY A 181 5.27 6.10 18.64
C GLY A 181 4.94 6.79 17.32
N VAL A 182 5.48 7.99 17.08
CA VAL A 182 5.37 8.66 15.78
C VAL A 182 6.74 8.74 15.14
N LEU A 183 6.94 7.96 14.08
CA LEU A 183 8.19 7.96 13.31
C LEU A 183 8.00 8.77 12.04
N VAL A 184 8.91 9.71 11.81
CA VAL A 184 8.89 10.57 10.62
C VAL A 184 10.19 10.37 9.84
N SER A 185 10.04 10.15 8.53
CA SER A 185 11.15 10.08 7.59
C SER A 185 11.53 11.49 7.14
N ARG A 186 12.79 11.87 7.41
CA ARG A 186 13.41 13.11 6.94
C ARG A 186 14.70 12.74 6.22
N ASN A 187 14.82 13.06 4.93
CA ASN A 187 15.99 12.72 4.11
C ASN A 187 16.39 11.23 4.24
N ASP A 188 15.42 10.34 4.05
CA ASP A 188 15.56 8.87 4.19
C ASP A 188 15.99 8.36 5.58
N THR A 189 15.97 9.23 6.59
CA THR A 189 16.29 8.90 7.97
C THR A 189 15.04 8.96 8.84
N TRP A 190 14.76 7.86 9.54
CA TRP A 190 13.63 7.77 10.46
C TRP A 190 14.01 8.31 11.84
N SER A 191 13.18 9.20 12.37
CA SER A 191 13.33 9.80 13.70
C SER A 191 12.01 9.75 14.46
N LEU A 192 12.10 9.59 15.79
CA LEU A 192 10.94 9.67 16.67
C LEU A 192 10.56 11.15 16.85
N MET A 193 9.30 11.46 16.60
CA MET A 193 8.70 12.76 16.83
C MET A 193 7.84 12.70 18.09
N GLU A 194 8.09 13.62 19.03
CA GLU A 194 7.17 13.82 20.14
C GLU A 194 5.93 14.56 19.64
N VAL A 195 4.77 13.95 19.84
CA VAL A 195 3.48 14.60 19.59
C VAL A 195 2.91 15.00 20.93
N SER A 196 2.68 16.30 21.11
CA SER A 196 2.01 16.81 22.31
C SER A 196 0.56 16.34 22.30
N ILE A 197 0.29 15.25 23.03
CA ILE A 197 -1.07 14.80 23.28
C ILE A 197 -1.69 15.86 24.18
N GLY A 198 -2.49 16.74 23.58
CA GLY A 198 -3.21 17.76 24.32
C GLY A 198 -3.99 17.08 25.42
N ASN A 199 -3.64 17.38 26.67
CA ASN A 199 -4.40 16.97 27.84
C ASN A 199 -5.70 17.79 27.84
N ASP A 200 -6.60 17.48 26.90
CA ASP A 200 -7.95 18.00 26.88
C ASP A 200 -8.63 17.41 28.09
N SER A 201 -8.40 18.09 29.22
CA SER A 201 -9.16 18.00 30.44
C SER A 201 -10.61 18.06 30.03
N ARG A 202 -11.26 16.88 30.00
CA ARG A 202 -12.72 16.80 29.94
C ARG A 202 -13.23 17.63 31.10
N ARG A 203 -13.62 18.87 30.82
CA ARG A 203 -14.47 19.66 31.70
C ARG A 203 -15.75 18.84 31.85
N ALA A 204 -15.85 18.12 32.97
CA ALA A 204 -17.11 17.66 33.48
C ALA A 204 -17.98 18.91 33.69
N ALA A 205 -19.07 18.97 32.94
CA ALA A 205 -20.17 19.89 33.16
C ALA A 205 -21.29 19.15 33.87
#